data_AF-A0AAP0KKK2-F1
#
_entry.id   AF-A0AAP0KKK2-F1
#
_cell.length_a   1.000
_cell.length_b   1.000
_cell.length_c   1.000
_cell.angle_alpha   90.00
_cell.angle_beta   90.00
_cell.angle_gamma   90.00
#
_symmetry.space_group_name_H-M   'P 1'
#
loop_
_entity.id
_entity.type
_entity.pdbx_description
1 polymer ?
#
loop_
_entity_poly.entity_id
_entity_poly.type
_entity_poly.pdbx_seq_one_letter_code
_entity_poly.pdbx_strand_id
1 'polypeptide(L)'
;MEYRSDCRKDREEWSDSAIGSLLDAYTDKYEQLNRGNLRGRDWEEVAAVVSSRCDKSKAGKSVDQCKNKVDNLKKRYKVELQRMTSSGSPVSHWIWFKKIEQIVNSSTSTSTSKAVSDDDNGKSVAACGGSGGGGNAGGVIRQARRYPTAANVPAGLVNNLNSKMLANPRWRRVVFKISGAALAGTASQSIDPKVALLIAREVAIACRRGVEVAIVVGGRNFFCGESWVTATGLDRPTACQIGMMATVMNAVLLQSALEKLGVQTRVQTAFPMPEVAEPYSKRRAIRHLEKGRVVIFGGIGAGMGNPLFTTDTAAALRAAEVNAGALLKGTDVDSMSGCNSRNANNTADDNSVAFEHISFRELVSRGMVPMDVMAITFCEESGIPVVIFNLHEQGNISRALCGDQIGIFADQAGRTS
;
A
#
# COMPACT_ATOMS: atom_id res chain seq x y z
N MET A 1 42.39 -12.22 11.55
CA MET A 1 40.99 -12.68 11.40
C MET A 1 40.15 -11.45 11.11
N GLU A 2 40.14 -10.92 9.89
CA GLU A 2 39.46 -11.42 8.68
C GLU A 2 37.94 -11.55 8.86
N TYR A 3 37.19 -10.60 8.30
CA TYR A 3 36.20 -10.91 7.26
C TYR A 3 36.11 -9.75 6.27
N ARG A 4 36.58 -10.03 5.04
CA ARG A 4 36.45 -9.24 3.81
C ARG A 4 34.98 -8.97 3.48
N SER A 5 34.67 -7.90 2.76
CA SER A 5 34.36 -7.99 1.31
C SER A 5 33.92 -6.66 0.69
N ASP A 6 34.36 -6.51 -0.55
CA ASP A 6 34.22 -5.43 -1.52
C ASP A 6 32.93 -4.59 -1.52
N CYS A 7 33.13 -3.26 -1.62
CA CYS A 7 32.32 -2.45 -2.53
C CYS A 7 33.14 -1.24 -3.03
N ARG A 8 34.10 -1.49 -3.94
CA ARG A 8 34.68 -0.43 -4.77
C ARG A 8 33.71 -0.10 -5.92
N LYS A 9 33.16 1.11 -5.89
CA LYS A 9 32.89 1.94 -7.08
C LYS A 9 32.88 3.42 -6.66
N ASP A 10 34.02 4.07 -6.91
CA ASP A 10 34.25 5.51 -7.10
C ASP A 10 33.49 6.48 -6.19
N ARG A 11 33.97 6.61 -4.95
CA ARG A 11 33.64 7.75 -4.09
C ARG A 11 34.49 8.94 -4.53
N GLU A 12 34.01 9.67 -5.53
CA GLU A 12 34.64 10.91 -5.97
C GLU A 12 34.71 11.91 -4.78
N GLU A 13 35.91 12.18 -4.28
CA GLU A 13 36.12 13.13 -3.18
C GLU A 13 36.02 14.56 -3.71
N TRP A 14 34.96 15.25 -3.29
CA TRP A 14 34.79 16.69 -3.53
C TRP A 14 35.54 17.47 -2.45
N SER A 15 36.39 18.42 -2.85
CA SER A 15 37.01 19.37 -1.92
C SER A 15 35.98 20.36 -1.37
N ASP A 16 36.26 20.93 -0.19
CA ASP A 16 35.38 21.95 0.39
C ASP A 16 35.27 23.19 -0.50
N SER A 17 36.33 23.57 -1.22
CA SER A 17 36.29 24.65 -2.23
C SER A 17 35.35 24.34 -3.40
N ALA A 18 35.31 23.09 -3.85
CA ALA A 18 34.43 22.66 -4.93
C ALA A 18 32.96 22.60 -4.46
N ILE A 19 32.72 22.18 -3.22
CA ILE A 19 31.38 22.19 -2.61
C ILE A 19 30.88 23.63 -2.43
N GLY A 20 31.75 24.54 -1.96
CA GLY A 20 31.41 25.96 -1.86
C GLY A 20 31.03 26.55 -3.21
N SER A 21 31.87 26.35 -4.22
CA SER A 21 31.63 26.83 -5.59
C SER A 21 30.33 26.29 -6.19
N LEU A 22 29.99 25.01 -5.90
CA LEU A 22 28.75 24.39 -6.33
C LEU A 22 27.52 25.02 -5.68
N LEU A 23 27.57 25.26 -4.37
CA LEU A 23 26.45 25.87 -3.65
C LEU A 23 26.24 27.33 -4.03
N ASP A 24 27.31 28.07 -4.28
CA ASP A 24 27.21 29.47 -4.72
C ASP A 24 26.63 29.53 -6.14
N ALA A 25 27.16 28.74 -7.08
CA ALA A 25 26.63 28.68 -8.45
C ALA A 25 25.16 28.22 -8.50
N TYR A 26 24.78 27.27 -7.64
CA TYR A 26 23.40 26.83 -7.49
C TYR A 26 22.51 27.96 -6.96
N THR A 27 22.96 28.67 -5.92
CA THR A 27 22.18 29.73 -5.26
C THR A 27 22.00 30.94 -6.17
N ASP A 28 23.06 31.38 -6.85
CA ASP A 28 23.00 32.47 -7.83
C ASP A 28 21.96 32.18 -8.93
N LYS A 29 21.97 30.94 -9.44
CA LYS A 29 21.00 30.51 -10.47
C LYS A 29 19.59 30.34 -9.93
N TYR A 30 19.47 29.89 -8.69
CA TYR A 30 18.19 29.78 -8.01
C TYR A 30 17.53 31.16 -7.84
N GLU A 31 18.29 32.16 -7.40
CA GLU A 31 17.82 33.54 -7.21
C GLU A 31 17.47 34.21 -8.54
N GLN A 32 18.29 34.03 -9.59
CA GLN A 32 18.02 34.58 -10.93
C GLN A 32 16.70 34.09 -11.52
N LEU A 33 16.35 32.82 -11.30
CA LEU A 33 15.19 32.21 -11.92
C LEU A 33 13.89 32.44 -11.14
N ASN A 34 13.98 32.80 -9.85
CA ASN A 34 12.86 32.99 -8.93
C ASN A 34 11.82 31.84 -9.02
N ARG A 35 12.29 30.60 -9.14
CA ARG A 35 11.51 29.37 -9.36
C ARG A 35 12.04 28.25 -8.46
N GLY A 36 11.16 27.34 -8.03
CA GLY A 36 11.46 26.36 -6.97
C GLY A 36 12.53 25.29 -7.26
N ASN A 37 12.83 24.92 -8.51
CA ASN A 37 13.86 23.91 -8.85
C ASN A 37 14.53 24.19 -10.20
N LEU A 38 15.85 23.99 -10.28
CA LEU A 38 16.64 24.09 -11.52
C LEU A 38 16.32 22.94 -12.48
N ARG A 39 16.17 23.26 -13.78
CA ARG A 39 15.90 22.30 -14.87
C ARG A 39 17.17 21.99 -15.66
N GLY A 40 17.08 21.05 -16.60
CA GLY A 40 18.24 20.46 -17.31
C GLY A 40 19.26 21.49 -17.82
N ARG A 41 18.81 22.52 -18.53
CA ARG A 41 19.67 23.58 -19.09
C ARG A 41 20.32 24.45 -18.01
N ASP A 42 19.62 24.73 -16.91
CA ASP A 42 20.16 25.53 -15.81
C ASP A 42 21.31 24.78 -15.10
N TRP A 43 21.21 23.45 -15.04
CA TRP A 43 22.27 22.61 -14.49
C TRP A 43 23.52 22.54 -15.37
N GLU A 44 23.39 22.68 -16.68
CA GLU A 44 24.53 22.78 -17.60
C GLU A 44 25.36 24.03 -17.29
N GLU A 45 24.70 25.15 -17.02
CA GLU A 45 25.37 26.39 -16.63
C GLU A 45 26.02 26.30 -15.26
N VAL A 46 25.34 25.69 -14.27
CA VAL A 46 25.93 25.43 -12.94
C VAL A 46 27.17 24.54 -13.06
N ALA A 47 27.10 23.46 -13.85
CA ALA A 47 28.24 22.57 -14.06
C ALA A 47 29.40 23.26 -14.78
N ALA A 48 29.12 24.16 -15.73
CA ALA A 48 30.14 24.96 -16.41
C ALA A 48 30.84 25.93 -15.45
N VAL A 49 30.10 26.59 -14.56
CA VAL A 49 30.67 27.51 -13.54
C VAL A 49 31.49 26.74 -12.50
N VAL A 50 31.04 25.57 -12.07
CA VAL A 50 31.79 24.74 -11.11
C VAL A 50 33.06 24.18 -11.74
N SER A 51 33.00 23.81 -13.02
CA SER A 51 34.15 23.30 -13.77
C SER A 51 35.18 24.39 -14.09
N SER A 52 34.76 25.65 -14.28
CA SER A 52 35.69 26.76 -14.51
C SER A 52 36.36 27.26 -13.22
N ARG A 53 35.71 27.08 -12.07
CA ARG A 53 36.22 27.46 -10.74
C ARG A 53 37.00 26.34 -10.02
N CYS A 54 36.91 25.09 -10.47
CA CYS A 54 37.76 24.01 -9.99
C CYS A 54 39.14 24.05 -10.68
N ASP A 55 40.21 23.99 -9.90
CA ASP A 55 41.58 24.08 -10.41
C ASP A 55 41.88 23.10 -11.55
N LYS A 56 42.72 23.55 -12.50
CA LYS A 56 43.11 22.91 -13.77
C LYS A 56 43.68 21.47 -13.67
N SER A 57 43.73 20.89 -12.48
CA SER A 57 44.28 19.57 -12.16
C SER A 57 43.24 18.44 -12.12
N LYS A 58 41.93 18.71 -12.17
CA LYS A 58 40.88 17.67 -12.17
C LYS A 58 39.93 17.85 -13.35
N ALA A 59 39.55 16.73 -13.97
CA ALA A 59 38.53 16.70 -15.03
C ALA A 59 37.27 17.44 -14.57
N GLY A 60 36.68 18.25 -15.46
CA GLY A 60 35.50 19.07 -15.17
C GLY A 60 34.35 18.26 -14.58
N LYS A 61 33.54 18.88 -13.73
CA LYS A 61 32.42 18.22 -13.06
C LYS A 61 31.21 18.17 -13.98
N SER A 62 30.69 16.97 -14.21
CA SER A 62 29.51 16.77 -15.03
C SER A 62 28.24 17.26 -14.35
N VAL A 63 27.22 17.53 -15.15
CA VAL A 63 25.87 17.92 -14.68
C VAL A 63 25.33 16.93 -13.65
N ASP A 64 25.48 15.63 -13.91
CA ASP A 64 24.97 14.59 -13.01
C ASP A 64 25.78 14.49 -11.71
N GLN A 65 27.09 14.76 -11.76
CA GLN A 65 27.92 14.85 -10.56
C GLN A 65 27.48 16.02 -9.66
N CYS A 66 27.21 17.18 -10.26
CA CYS A 66 26.71 18.36 -9.53
C CYS A 66 25.33 18.11 -8.91
N LYS A 67 24.38 17.55 -9.68
CA LYS A 67 23.04 17.19 -9.20
C LYS A 67 23.09 16.21 -8.03
N ASN A 68 23.79 15.09 -8.23
CA ASN A 68 23.94 14.05 -7.21
C ASN A 68 24.61 14.61 -5.94
N LYS A 69 25.56 15.54 -6.08
CA LYS A 69 26.21 16.15 -4.93
C LYS A 69 25.25 17.05 -4.14
N VAL A 70 24.48 17.90 -4.81
CA VAL A 70 23.46 18.75 -4.16
C VAL A 70 22.40 17.89 -3.46
N ASP A 71 21.92 16.82 -4.09
CA ASP A 71 20.93 15.94 -3.49
C ASP A 71 21.46 15.22 -2.24
N ASN A 72 22.72 14.79 -2.27
CA ASN A 72 23.38 14.20 -1.10
C ASN A 72 23.55 15.22 0.03
N LEU A 73 23.85 16.49 -0.28
CA LEU A 73 23.94 17.56 0.72
C LEU A 73 22.56 17.86 1.33
N LYS A 74 21.49 17.91 0.52
CA LYS A 74 20.11 18.07 1.01
C LYS A 74 19.67 16.89 1.90
N LYS A 75 20.03 15.66 1.54
CA LYS A 75 19.79 14.46 2.38
C LYS A 75 20.53 14.55 3.72
N ARG A 76 21.80 14.96 3.69
CA ARG A 76 22.61 15.15 4.91
C ARG A 76 22.03 16.24 5.83
N TYR A 77 21.52 17.34 5.25
CA TYR A 77 20.82 18.37 6.01
C TYR A 77 19.60 17.82 6.77
N LYS A 78 18.75 17.00 6.13
CA LYS A 78 17.59 16.39 6.80
C LYS A 78 17.98 15.51 7.99
N VAL A 79 19.05 14.73 7.84
CA VAL A 79 19.59 13.89 8.93
C VAL A 79 20.15 14.75 10.06
N GLU A 80 20.87 15.83 9.72
CA GLU A 80 21.43 16.75 10.71
C GLU A 80 20.34 17.52 11.48
N LEU A 81 19.24 17.89 10.81
CA LEU A 81 18.06 18.52 11.44
C LEU A 81 17.36 17.57 12.42
N GLN A 82 17.23 16.28 12.06
CA GLN A 82 16.72 15.23 12.95
C GLN A 82 17.65 15.00 14.16
N ARG A 83 18.96 15.09 13.95
CA ARG A 83 19.95 15.00 15.02
C ARG A 83 19.83 16.18 16.00
N MET A 84 19.68 17.41 15.49
CA MET A 84 19.54 18.62 16.31
C MET A 84 18.26 18.60 17.15
N THR A 85 17.15 18.16 16.57
CA THR A 85 15.87 18.01 17.29
C THR A 85 15.91 16.93 18.37
N SER A 86 16.65 15.84 18.15
CA SER A 86 16.79 14.74 19.11
C SER A 86 17.80 15.01 20.23
N SER A 87 18.81 15.85 19.97
CA SER A 87 19.90 16.14 20.91
C SER A 87 19.75 17.47 21.67
N GLY A 88 18.71 18.26 21.37
CA GLY A 88 18.41 19.53 22.04
C GLY A 88 19.46 20.63 21.82
N SER A 89 20.43 20.43 20.92
CA SER A 89 21.49 21.40 20.65
C SER A 89 21.10 22.32 19.48
N PRO A 90 21.11 23.66 19.67
CA PRO A 90 20.63 24.61 18.66
C PRO A 90 21.65 24.92 17.55
N VAL A 91 22.88 24.37 17.60
CA VAL A 91 23.96 24.71 16.67
C VAL A 91 24.49 23.46 15.95
N SER A 92 24.49 23.46 14.62
CA SER A 92 25.19 22.45 13.83
C SER A 92 26.67 22.83 13.66
N HIS A 93 27.57 21.87 13.85
CA HIS A 93 29.00 22.00 13.53
C HIS A 93 29.30 21.77 12.04
N TRP A 94 28.29 21.46 11.22
CA TRP A 94 28.48 21.24 9.81
C TRP A 94 28.57 22.57 9.04
N ILE A 95 29.75 22.84 8.48
CA ILE A 95 30.09 24.10 7.79
C ILE A 95 29.12 24.51 6.66
N TRP A 96 28.43 23.55 6.03
CA TRP A 96 27.49 23.80 4.93
C TRP A 96 26.03 23.93 5.37
N PHE A 97 25.73 23.76 6.66
CA PHE A 97 24.36 23.70 7.20
C PHE A 97 23.56 24.95 6.83
N LYS A 98 24.07 26.15 7.15
CA LYS A 98 23.37 27.42 6.88
C LYS A 98 23.12 27.68 5.40
N LYS A 99 24.08 27.36 4.52
CA LYS A 99 23.93 27.53 3.07
C LYS A 99 22.85 26.58 2.51
N ILE A 100 22.81 25.33 2.95
CA ILE A 100 21.77 24.38 2.52
C ILE A 100 20.40 24.73 3.12
N GLU A 101 20.36 25.20 4.36
CA GLU A 101 19.14 25.69 5.00
C GLU A 101 18.49 26.83 4.22
N GLN A 102 19.28 27.82 3.77
CA GLN A 102 18.80 28.89 2.90
C GLN A 102 18.21 28.34 1.58
N ILE A 103 18.90 27.39 0.95
CA ILE A 103 18.43 26.76 -0.30
C ILE A 103 17.09 26.01 -0.08
N VAL A 104 16.94 25.29 1.02
CA VAL A 104 15.74 24.49 1.34
C VAL A 104 14.57 25.40 1.77
N ASN A 105 14.83 26.46 2.53
CA ASN A 105 13.78 27.37 2.98
C ASN A 105 13.27 28.27 1.84
N SER A 106 14.18 28.76 0.98
CA SER A 106 13.82 29.55 -0.20
C SER A 106 13.06 28.77 -1.28
N SER A 107 13.10 27.42 -1.25
CA SER A 107 12.26 26.56 -2.10
C SER A 107 10.84 26.36 -1.56
N THR A 108 10.57 26.82 -0.34
CA THR A 108 9.25 26.69 0.30
C THR A 108 8.45 28.01 0.23
N SER A 109 9.11 29.17 0.12
CA SER A 109 8.48 30.50 0.19
C SER A 109 7.88 31.05 -1.12
N THR A 110 8.12 30.45 -2.28
CA THR A 110 7.68 31.00 -3.59
C THR A 110 6.33 30.45 -4.09
N SER A 111 5.57 29.73 -3.25
CA SER A 111 4.31 29.08 -3.65
C SER A 111 3.02 29.82 -3.27
N THR A 112 3.11 31.03 -2.67
CA THR A 112 1.95 31.76 -2.13
C THR A 112 1.77 33.20 -2.65
N SER A 113 2.07 33.46 -3.94
CA SER A 113 1.80 34.78 -4.54
C SER A 113 1.40 34.72 -6.01
N LYS A 114 0.10 34.51 -6.30
CA LYS A 114 -0.69 35.26 -7.30
C LYS A 114 -2.08 34.65 -7.48
N ALA A 115 -3.10 35.42 -7.08
CA ALA A 115 -4.47 35.30 -7.53
C ALA A 115 -4.84 36.58 -8.32
N VAL A 116 -5.76 36.39 -9.27
CA VAL A 116 -6.63 37.36 -9.98
C VAL A 116 -6.03 38.15 -11.15
N SER A 117 -6.50 37.82 -12.37
CA SER A 117 -7.04 38.76 -13.38
C SER A 117 -7.94 37.98 -14.35
N ASP A 118 -9.23 38.29 -14.36
CA ASP A 118 -10.16 38.00 -15.46
C ASP A 118 -9.81 38.85 -16.69
N ASP A 119 -9.99 38.31 -17.91
CA ASP A 119 -10.85 38.94 -18.93
C ASP A 119 -10.92 38.14 -20.24
N ASP A 120 -12.10 38.26 -20.84
CA ASP A 120 -12.67 37.67 -22.06
C ASP A 120 -11.87 37.86 -23.37
N ASN A 121 -12.10 36.94 -24.32
CA ASN A 121 -12.80 37.19 -25.60
C ASN A 121 -12.30 36.34 -26.81
N GLY A 122 -13.19 35.49 -27.31
CA GLY A 122 -13.56 35.39 -28.74
C GLY A 122 -12.58 34.84 -29.80
N LYS A 123 -12.89 33.65 -30.35
CA LYS A 123 -13.30 33.49 -31.77
C LYS A 123 -13.54 32.02 -32.17
N SER A 124 -14.75 31.79 -32.67
CA SER A 124 -15.20 30.67 -33.50
C SER A 124 -14.57 30.70 -34.91
N VAL A 125 -14.25 29.54 -35.52
CA VAL A 125 -14.55 29.20 -36.93
C VAL A 125 -14.61 27.67 -37.16
N ALA A 126 -15.66 27.26 -37.86
CA ALA A 126 -16.06 26.06 -38.62
C ALA A 126 -15.01 25.02 -39.09
N ALA A 127 -15.41 23.73 -39.08
CA ALA A 127 -15.66 22.78 -40.22
C ALA A 127 -14.38 22.29 -40.95
N CYS A 128 -14.20 21.08 -41.49
CA CYS A 128 -15.02 19.98 -42.02
C CYS A 128 -14.04 18.78 -42.18
N GLY A 129 -14.43 17.51 -41.99
CA GLY A 129 -14.89 16.62 -43.07
C GLY A 129 -13.77 15.72 -43.62
N GLY A 130 -13.96 14.39 -43.66
CA GLY A 130 -13.05 13.47 -44.35
C GLY A 130 -13.16 12.00 -43.98
N SER A 131 -14.10 11.29 -44.60
CA SER A 131 -14.23 9.82 -44.63
C SER A 131 -13.11 9.13 -45.42
N GLY A 132 -12.82 7.85 -45.14
CA GLY A 132 -12.08 7.00 -46.08
C GLY A 132 -11.61 5.63 -45.58
N GLY A 133 -12.47 4.62 -45.72
CA GLY A 133 -12.19 3.39 -46.50
C GLY A 133 -11.23 2.29 -46.02
N GLY A 134 -11.75 1.06 -46.00
CA GLY A 134 -11.10 -0.08 -46.67
C GLY A 134 -10.28 -1.05 -45.81
N GLY A 135 -10.81 -2.26 -45.59
CA GLY A 135 -10.11 -3.34 -44.89
C GLY A 135 -9.14 -4.15 -45.74
N ASN A 136 -8.41 -5.06 -45.09
CA ASN A 136 -8.24 -6.42 -45.61
C ASN A 136 -7.82 -7.40 -44.51
N ALA A 137 -8.29 -8.64 -44.65
CA ALA A 137 -7.97 -9.78 -43.83
C ALA A 137 -6.54 -10.28 -44.07
N GLY A 138 -5.89 -10.77 -43.01
CA GLY A 138 -4.62 -11.47 -43.06
C GLY A 138 -4.49 -12.39 -41.85
N GLY A 139 -5.01 -13.61 -42.00
CA GLY A 139 -4.90 -14.65 -40.97
C GLY A 139 -3.45 -15.05 -40.73
N VAL A 140 -3.03 -15.01 -39.46
CA VAL A 140 -1.78 -15.62 -39.01
C VAL A 140 -2.11 -16.60 -37.90
N ILE A 141 -2.08 -17.89 -38.24
CA ILE A 141 -2.06 -19.01 -37.31
C ILE A 141 -0.70 -18.94 -36.58
N ARG A 142 -0.70 -18.65 -35.27
CA ARG A 142 0.47 -18.82 -34.42
C ARG A 142 0.14 -19.76 -33.26
N GLN A 143 0.85 -20.89 -33.29
CA GLN A 143 0.76 -22.05 -32.43
C GLN A 143 0.85 -21.70 -30.94
N ALA A 144 -0.09 -22.21 -30.15
CA ALA A 144 -0.02 -22.21 -28.70
C ALA A 144 1.07 -23.18 -28.24
N ARG A 145 2.11 -22.64 -27.60
CA ARG A 145 3.20 -23.39 -26.97
C ARG A 145 2.63 -24.15 -25.77
N ARG A 146 2.40 -25.46 -25.94
CA ARG A 146 2.07 -26.40 -24.85
C ARG A 146 3.30 -26.54 -23.93
N TYR A 147 3.13 -26.26 -22.65
CA TYR A 147 4.09 -26.66 -21.63
C TYR A 147 3.93 -28.16 -21.34
N PRO A 148 5.02 -28.92 -21.12
CA PRO A 148 4.95 -30.36 -20.88
C PRO A 148 4.39 -30.66 -19.49
N THR A 149 3.45 -31.60 -19.46
CA THR A 149 2.96 -32.29 -18.26
C THR A 149 4.09 -33.11 -17.65
N ALA A 150 4.48 -32.81 -16.41
CA ALA A 150 5.38 -33.64 -15.64
C ALA A 150 4.69 -34.96 -15.26
N ALA A 151 5.37 -36.05 -15.57
CA ALA A 151 4.97 -37.43 -15.38
C ALA A 151 5.15 -37.90 -13.92
N ASN A 152 4.29 -38.85 -13.54
CA ASN A 152 4.47 -39.98 -12.63
C ASN A 152 5.55 -39.88 -11.53
N VAL A 153 5.08 -39.81 -10.28
CA VAL A 153 5.83 -40.23 -9.09
C VAL A 153 5.27 -41.60 -8.64
N PRO A 154 6.12 -42.59 -8.32
CA PRO A 154 5.67 -43.95 -8.04
C PRO A 154 4.92 -44.03 -6.70
N ALA A 155 3.85 -44.84 -6.73
CA ALA A 155 3.12 -45.26 -5.55
C ALA A 155 4.00 -46.18 -4.68
N GLY A 156 4.23 -45.81 -3.42
CA GLY A 156 4.89 -46.70 -2.47
C GLY A 156 5.58 -46.02 -1.29
N LEU A 157 4.83 -45.34 -0.42
CA LEU A 157 5.09 -45.35 1.03
C LEU A 157 3.87 -44.75 1.77
N VAL A 158 2.80 -45.53 1.81
CA VAL A 158 1.66 -45.24 2.69
C VAL A 158 1.96 -45.93 4.01
N ASN A 159 2.16 -45.16 5.08
CA ASN A 159 1.78 -45.59 6.43
C ASN A 159 1.77 -44.43 7.43
N ASN A 160 0.57 -44.19 7.95
CA ASN A 160 0.24 -43.84 9.33
C ASN A 160 0.82 -42.54 9.90
N LEU A 161 0.26 -41.42 9.45
CA LEU A 161 -0.01 -40.29 10.34
C LEU A 161 -1.53 -40.10 10.37
N ASN A 162 -2.09 -40.29 11.56
CA ASN A 162 -3.51 -40.17 11.87
C ASN A 162 -4.15 -39.02 11.12
N SER A 163 -5.03 -39.38 10.17
CA SER A 163 -6.03 -38.50 9.59
C SER A 163 -6.95 -38.04 10.72
N LYS A 164 -6.54 -37.01 11.47
CA LYS A 164 -7.51 -36.13 12.12
C LYS A 164 -8.36 -35.61 10.97
N MET A 165 -9.60 -36.09 10.92
CA MET A 165 -10.61 -35.72 9.94
C MET A 165 -10.45 -34.25 9.58
N LEU A 166 -10.17 -33.96 8.31
CA LEU A 166 -10.24 -32.60 7.78
C LEU A 166 -11.67 -32.13 8.05
N ALA A 167 -11.85 -31.40 9.14
CA ALA A 167 -13.12 -30.76 9.45
C ALA A 167 -13.49 -29.92 8.24
N ASN A 168 -14.66 -30.19 7.66
CA ASN A 168 -15.18 -29.36 6.58
C ASN A 168 -15.19 -27.91 7.09
N PRO A 169 -14.59 -26.96 6.36
CA PRO A 169 -14.60 -25.57 6.80
C PRO A 169 -16.05 -25.10 6.93
N ARG A 170 -16.35 -24.36 8.00
CA ARG A 170 -17.68 -23.78 8.24
C ARG A 170 -18.13 -22.91 7.08
N TRP A 171 -17.17 -22.24 6.45
CA TRP A 171 -17.39 -21.35 5.31
C TRP A 171 -16.84 -21.99 4.03
N ARG A 172 -17.68 -22.05 3.00
CA ARG A 172 -17.19 -22.38 1.65
C ARG A 172 -16.37 -21.23 1.06
N ARG A 173 -16.86 -20.00 1.20
CA ARG A 173 -16.28 -18.80 0.61
C ARG A 173 -16.25 -17.68 1.64
N VAL A 174 -15.18 -16.91 1.65
CA VAL A 174 -14.98 -15.82 2.60
C VAL A 174 -14.40 -14.58 1.93
N VAL A 175 -14.74 -13.41 2.45
CA VAL A 175 -13.98 -12.19 2.19
C VAL A 175 -13.12 -11.90 3.41
N PHE A 176 -11.81 -11.82 3.20
CA PHE A 176 -10.83 -11.50 4.22
C PHE A 176 -10.36 -10.06 4.05
N LYS A 177 -10.78 -9.18 4.95
CA LYS A 177 -10.39 -7.78 5.00
C LYS A 177 -9.17 -7.59 5.89
N ILE A 178 -8.13 -7.01 5.30
CA ILE A 178 -6.87 -6.66 5.95
C ILE A 178 -6.74 -5.14 5.98
N SER A 179 -6.44 -4.57 7.15
CA SER A 179 -6.14 -3.14 7.23
C SER A 179 -4.75 -2.84 6.62
N GLY A 180 -4.58 -1.69 5.96
CA GLY A 180 -3.25 -1.31 5.47
C GLY A 180 -2.25 -1.17 6.62
N ALA A 181 -2.69 -0.59 7.75
CA ALA A 181 -1.85 -0.42 8.94
C ALA A 181 -1.28 -1.75 9.46
N ALA A 182 -2.10 -2.81 9.47
CA ALA A 182 -1.66 -4.14 9.89
C ALA A 182 -0.55 -4.72 8.99
N LEU A 183 -0.43 -4.29 7.72
CA LEU A 183 0.68 -4.70 6.85
C LEU A 183 2.00 -3.99 7.15
N ALA A 184 1.98 -2.80 7.77
CA ALA A 184 3.20 -2.07 8.10
C ALA A 184 4.00 -2.73 9.23
N GLY A 185 3.32 -3.45 10.13
CA GLY A 185 3.94 -4.10 11.29
C GLY A 185 4.71 -3.10 12.16
N THR A 186 5.80 -3.56 12.78
CA THR A 186 6.69 -2.71 13.60
C THR A 186 7.82 -2.06 12.78
N ALA A 187 7.82 -2.22 11.46
CA ALA A 187 8.90 -1.76 10.61
C ALA A 187 8.76 -0.27 10.26
N SER A 188 9.88 0.41 10.03
CA SER A 188 9.91 1.81 9.53
C SER A 188 9.54 1.94 8.04
N GLN A 189 9.26 0.81 7.38
CA GLN A 189 8.86 0.73 5.97
C GLN A 189 7.34 0.65 5.87
N SER A 190 6.78 1.05 4.73
CA SER A 190 5.33 0.99 4.49
C SER A 190 4.75 -0.43 4.54
N ILE A 191 5.55 -1.48 4.40
CA ILE A 191 5.11 -2.88 4.56
C ILE A 191 6.20 -3.67 5.26
N ASP A 192 5.82 -4.50 6.24
CA ASP A 192 6.67 -5.53 6.80
C ASP A 192 6.56 -6.83 5.96
N PRO A 193 7.64 -7.26 5.27
CA PRO A 193 7.64 -8.49 4.50
C PRO A 193 7.29 -9.74 5.32
N LYS A 194 7.58 -9.74 6.64
CA LYS A 194 7.27 -10.87 7.52
C LYS A 194 5.76 -11.02 7.69
N VAL A 195 5.04 -9.91 7.86
CA VAL A 195 3.58 -9.91 7.99
C VAL A 195 2.92 -10.33 6.68
N ALA A 196 3.37 -9.79 5.54
CA ALA A 196 2.86 -10.20 4.23
C ALA A 196 3.06 -11.71 3.98
N LEU A 197 4.21 -12.26 4.37
CA LEU A 197 4.50 -13.69 4.23
C LEU A 197 3.70 -14.55 5.22
N LEU A 198 3.47 -14.08 6.45
CA LEU A 198 2.59 -14.73 7.43
C LEU A 198 1.18 -14.86 6.85
N ILE A 199 0.60 -13.75 6.38
CA ILE A 199 -0.72 -13.73 5.75
C ILE A 199 -0.77 -14.71 4.57
N ALA A 200 0.23 -14.68 3.69
CA ALA A 200 0.27 -15.55 2.52
C ALA A 200 0.33 -17.04 2.92
N ARG A 201 1.11 -17.40 3.96
CA ARG A 201 1.19 -18.77 4.48
C ARG A 201 -0.14 -19.24 5.06
N GLU A 202 -0.78 -18.41 5.87
CA GLU A 202 -2.04 -18.75 6.52
C GLU A 202 -3.20 -18.86 5.51
N VAL A 203 -3.26 -17.97 4.53
CA VAL A 203 -4.21 -18.07 3.42
C VAL A 203 -3.95 -19.34 2.60
N ALA A 204 -2.69 -19.70 2.34
CA ALA A 204 -2.37 -20.96 1.66
C ALA A 204 -2.87 -22.19 2.42
N ILE A 205 -2.80 -22.18 3.76
CA ILE A 205 -3.33 -23.25 4.62
C ILE A 205 -4.86 -23.35 4.48
N ALA A 206 -5.57 -22.22 4.51
CA ALA A 206 -7.03 -22.20 4.34
C ALA A 206 -7.47 -22.66 2.94
N CYS A 207 -6.79 -22.20 1.88
CA CYS A 207 -7.07 -22.64 0.51
C CYS A 207 -6.86 -24.15 0.32
N ARG A 208 -5.84 -24.74 0.96
CA ARG A 208 -5.61 -26.21 0.94
C ARG A 208 -6.72 -27.00 1.62
N ARG A 209 -7.48 -26.37 2.53
CA ARG A 209 -8.66 -26.95 3.18
C ARG A 209 -9.95 -26.74 2.37
N GLY A 210 -9.85 -26.17 1.17
CA GLY A 210 -10.98 -25.98 0.25
C GLY A 210 -11.75 -24.67 0.45
N VAL A 211 -11.26 -23.75 1.27
CA VAL A 211 -11.89 -22.43 1.45
C VAL A 211 -11.59 -21.55 0.24
N GLU A 212 -12.63 -20.98 -0.36
CA GLU A 212 -12.53 -19.99 -1.43
C GLU A 212 -12.29 -18.59 -0.82
N VAL A 213 -11.06 -18.06 -0.93
CA VAL A 213 -10.66 -16.82 -0.27
C VAL A 213 -10.62 -15.64 -1.24
N ALA A 214 -11.42 -14.60 -0.95
CA ALA A 214 -11.27 -13.28 -1.54
C ALA A 214 -10.65 -12.31 -0.52
N ILE A 215 -9.77 -11.41 -0.94
CA ILE A 215 -9.04 -10.49 -0.06
C ILE A 215 -9.40 -9.05 -0.41
N VAL A 216 -9.64 -8.24 0.62
CA VAL A 216 -9.77 -6.78 0.53
C VAL A 216 -8.69 -6.16 1.41
N VAL A 217 -7.89 -5.26 0.84
CA VAL A 217 -6.77 -4.65 1.56
C VAL A 217 -6.90 -3.13 1.60
N GLY A 218 -6.73 -2.53 2.78
CA GLY A 218 -6.70 -1.08 2.93
C GLY A 218 -5.35 -0.47 2.55
N GLY A 219 -5.28 0.85 2.35
CA GLY A 219 -4.07 1.55 1.86
C GLY A 219 -3.35 2.46 2.86
N ARG A 220 -3.78 2.48 4.13
CA ARG A 220 -3.33 3.47 5.14
C ARG A 220 -1.83 3.44 5.45
N ASN A 221 -1.15 2.35 5.15
CA ASN A 221 0.30 2.20 5.30
C ASN A 221 1.13 2.95 4.25
N PHE A 222 0.54 3.21 3.07
CA PHE A 222 1.15 4.08 2.07
C PHE A 222 0.61 5.50 2.13
N PHE A 223 -0.71 5.65 2.37
CA PHE A 223 -1.34 6.96 2.34
C PHE A 223 -2.53 7.06 3.30
N CYS A 224 -2.49 8.07 4.18
CA CYS A 224 -3.59 8.42 5.08
C CYS A 224 -4.24 9.72 4.60
N GLY A 225 -5.38 9.60 3.91
CA GLY A 225 -6.07 10.75 3.32
C GLY A 225 -6.55 11.78 4.33
N GLU A 226 -7.02 11.35 5.50
CA GLU A 226 -7.47 12.28 6.57
C GLU A 226 -6.33 13.19 7.01
N SER A 227 -5.17 12.61 7.34
CA SER A 227 -3.98 13.36 7.75
C SER A 227 -3.51 14.35 6.68
N TRP A 228 -3.60 13.97 5.41
CA TRP A 228 -3.25 14.85 4.29
C TRP A 228 -4.21 16.02 4.18
N VAL A 229 -5.52 15.76 4.15
CA VAL A 229 -6.56 16.80 4.05
C VAL A 229 -6.48 17.77 5.23
N THR A 230 -6.31 17.27 6.45
CA THR A 230 -6.14 18.12 7.64
C THR A 230 -4.88 18.99 7.57
N ALA A 231 -3.77 18.46 7.04
CA ALA A 231 -2.50 19.18 6.99
C ALA A 231 -2.42 20.20 5.85
N THR A 232 -3.01 19.92 4.69
CA THR A 232 -2.82 20.73 3.48
C THR A 232 -4.06 21.50 3.05
N GLY A 233 -5.24 21.21 3.61
CA GLY A 233 -6.50 21.78 3.16
C GLY A 233 -6.87 21.42 1.70
N LEU A 234 -6.26 20.37 1.14
CA LEU A 234 -6.49 19.95 -0.25
C LEU A 234 -7.81 19.17 -0.38
N ASP A 235 -8.32 19.11 -1.61
CA ASP A 235 -9.60 18.50 -1.91
C ASP A 235 -9.61 16.98 -1.63
N ARG A 236 -10.63 16.55 -0.87
CA ARG A 236 -10.79 15.18 -0.33
C ARG A 236 -10.92 14.08 -1.41
N PRO A 237 -11.58 14.29 -2.58
CA PRO A 237 -11.62 13.35 -3.68
C PRO A 237 -10.24 12.95 -4.21
N THR A 238 -9.29 13.89 -4.29
CA THR A 238 -7.91 13.61 -4.71
C THR A 238 -7.21 12.67 -3.72
N ALA A 239 -7.35 12.95 -2.42
CA ALA A 239 -6.83 12.08 -1.37
C ALA A 239 -7.46 10.67 -1.42
N CYS A 240 -8.76 10.59 -1.71
CA CYS A 240 -9.46 9.32 -1.91
C CYS A 240 -8.89 8.53 -3.10
N GLN A 241 -8.63 9.17 -4.24
CA GLN A 241 -8.01 8.52 -5.40
C GLN A 241 -6.61 7.96 -5.10
N ILE A 242 -5.78 8.72 -4.37
CA ILE A 242 -4.45 8.24 -3.93
C ILE A 242 -4.61 7.06 -2.97
N GLY A 243 -5.57 7.11 -2.06
CA GLY A 243 -5.92 6.00 -1.17
C GLY A 243 -6.33 4.74 -1.93
N MET A 244 -7.12 4.87 -3.00
CA MET A 244 -7.46 3.76 -3.88
C MET A 244 -6.21 3.19 -4.57
N MET A 245 -5.30 4.02 -5.07
CA MET A 245 -4.04 3.52 -5.65
C MET A 245 -3.17 2.79 -4.62
N ALA A 246 -3.11 3.28 -3.37
CA ALA A 246 -2.42 2.59 -2.29
C ALA A 246 -2.96 1.17 -2.03
N THR A 247 -4.28 0.95 -2.19
CA THR A 247 -4.85 -0.41 -2.09
C THR A 247 -4.41 -1.31 -3.26
N VAL A 248 -4.24 -0.77 -4.47
CA VAL A 248 -3.69 -1.51 -5.61
C VAL A 248 -2.26 -1.93 -5.34
N MET A 249 -1.43 -1.02 -4.79
CA MET A 249 -0.04 -1.33 -4.42
C MET A 249 0.03 -2.51 -3.44
N ASN A 250 -0.78 -2.48 -2.37
CA ASN A 250 -0.84 -3.59 -1.42
C ASN A 250 -1.36 -4.89 -2.07
N ALA A 251 -2.32 -4.80 -2.98
CA ALA A 251 -2.87 -5.97 -3.66
C ALA A 251 -1.82 -6.69 -4.52
N VAL A 252 -1.01 -5.94 -5.27
CA VAL A 252 0.10 -6.49 -6.08
C VAL A 252 1.18 -7.11 -5.18
N LEU A 253 1.48 -6.48 -4.03
CA LEU A 253 2.47 -7.00 -3.09
C LEU A 253 2.00 -8.30 -2.43
N LEU A 254 0.73 -8.37 -2.02
CA LEU A 254 0.13 -9.60 -1.50
C LEU A 254 0.03 -10.70 -2.57
N GLN A 255 -0.27 -10.35 -3.81
CA GLN A 255 -0.25 -11.29 -4.94
C GLN A 255 1.12 -11.95 -5.05
N SER A 256 2.19 -11.17 -5.06
CA SER A 256 3.56 -11.69 -5.15
C SER A 256 3.89 -12.64 -3.98
N ALA A 257 3.49 -12.27 -2.75
CA ALA A 257 3.72 -13.11 -1.57
C ALA A 257 2.97 -14.45 -1.64
N LEU A 258 1.71 -14.45 -2.11
CA LEU A 258 0.90 -15.66 -2.30
C LEU A 258 1.44 -16.54 -3.42
N GLU A 259 1.79 -15.96 -4.56
CA GLU A 259 2.33 -16.70 -5.72
C GLU A 259 3.68 -17.34 -5.41
N LYS A 260 4.52 -16.69 -4.59
CA LYS A 260 5.77 -17.28 -4.08
C LYS A 260 5.54 -18.57 -3.27
N LEU A 261 4.36 -18.75 -2.69
CA LEU A 261 3.96 -19.95 -1.95
C LEU A 261 3.12 -20.93 -2.79
N GLY A 262 3.04 -20.71 -4.11
CA GLY A 262 2.29 -21.57 -5.03
C GLY A 262 0.78 -21.34 -5.04
N VAL A 263 0.29 -20.27 -4.41
CA VAL A 263 -1.14 -19.93 -4.42
C VAL A 263 -1.46 -19.12 -5.67
N GLN A 264 -2.25 -19.69 -6.57
CA GLN A 264 -2.71 -18.97 -7.76
C GLN A 264 -3.59 -17.79 -7.35
N THR A 265 -3.20 -16.60 -7.77
CA THR A 265 -3.84 -15.36 -7.32
C THR A 265 -4.23 -14.47 -8.50
N ARG A 266 -5.30 -13.68 -8.35
CA ARG A 266 -5.75 -12.69 -9.33
C ARG A 266 -6.11 -11.38 -8.66
N VAL A 267 -5.47 -10.30 -9.06
CA VAL A 267 -5.82 -8.94 -8.62
C VAL A 267 -6.90 -8.39 -9.55
N GLN A 268 -7.97 -7.87 -8.96
CA GLN A 268 -9.04 -7.17 -9.67
C GLN A 268 -9.21 -5.75 -9.13
N THR A 269 -9.18 -4.75 -10.02
CA THR A 269 -9.26 -3.33 -9.65
C THR A 269 -10.60 -2.71 -9.99
N ALA A 270 -11.08 -1.78 -9.16
CA ALA A 270 -12.34 -1.07 -9.42
C ALA A 270 -12.28 -0.18 -10.68
N PHE A 271 -11.11 0.36 -10.98
CA PHE A 271 -10.82 1.12 -12.21
C PHE A 271 -9.84 0.35 -13.10
N PRO A 272 -9.94 0.49 -14.43
CA PRO A 272 -9.12 -0.29 -15.36
C PRO A 272 -7.64 0.11 -15.28
N MET A 273 -6.76 -0.88 -15.06
CA MET A 273 -5.30 -0.73 -15.12
C MET A 273 -4.69 -1.90 -15.91
N PRO A 274 -4.81 -1.91 -17.26
CA PRO A 274 -4.55 -3.11 -18.06
C PRO A 274 -3.15 -3.73 -17.90
N GLU A 275 -2.14 -2.91 -17.61
CA GLU A 275 -0.76 -3.36 -17.40
C GLU A 275 -0.50 -3.93 -15.99
N VAL A 276 -1.38 -3.64 -15.03
CA VAL A 276 -1.18 -3.96 -13.61
C VAL A 276 -2.12 -5.05 -13.13
N ALA A 277 -3.41 -4.96 -13.47
CA ALA A 277 -4.44 -5.83 -12.91
C ALA A 277 -5.67 -5.96 -13.81
N GLU A 278 -6.46 -7.02 -13.59
CA GLU A 278 -7.73 -7.22 -14.30
C GLU A 278 -8.76 -6.19 -13.80
N PRO A 279 -9.63 -5.61 -14.66
CA PRO A 279 -10.76 -4.85 -14.17
C PRO A 279 -11.74 -5.75 -13.41
N TYR A 280 -12.36 -5.22 -12.37
CA TYR A 280 -13.33 -5.96 -11.57
C TYR A 280 -14.52 -6.42 -12.39
N SER A 281 -14.87 -7.70 -12.25
CA SER A 281 -16.09 -8.28 -12.79
C SER A 281 -16.57 -9.38 -11.85
N LYS A 282 -17.76 -9.19 -11.25
CA LYS A 282 -18.39 -10.16 -10.33
C LYS A 282 -18.33 -11.60 -10.85
N ARG A 283 -18.75 -11.81 -12.11
CA ARG A 283 -18.77 -13.15 -12.75
C ARG A 283 -17.37 -13.74 -12.88
N ARG A 284 -16.36 -12.91 -13.15
CA ARG A 284 -14.96 -13.35 -13.27
C ARG A 284 -14.35 -13.65 -11.90
N ALA A 285 -14.64 -12.82 -10.89
CA ALA A 285 -14.22 -13.05 -9.51
C ALA A 285 -14.74 -14.40 -8.99
N ILE A 286 -16.04 -14.67 -9.14
CA ILE A 286 -16.65 -15.94 -8.73
C ILE A 286 -15.99 -17.12 -9.45
N ARG A 287 -15.77 -17.04 -10.76
CA ARG A 287 -15.10 -18.12 -11.53
C ARG A 287 -13.65 -18.35 -11.11
N HIS A 288 -12.94 -17.31 -10.66
CA HIS A 288 -11.57 -17.48 -10.13
C HIS A 288 -11.61 -18.20 -8.79
N LEU A 289 -12.54 -17.80 -7.90
CA LEU A 289 -12.75 -18.45 -6.59
C LEU A 289 -13.14 -19.93 -6.74
N GLU A 290 -14.07 -20.25 -7.64
CA GLU A 290 -14.50 -21.63 -7.94
C GLU A 290 -13.35 -22.52 -8.47
N LYS A 291 -12.31 -21.91 -9.07
CA LYS A 291 -11.10 -22.60 -9.53
C LYS A 291 -10.04 -22.74 -8.45
N GLY A 292 -10.34 -22.37 -7.20
CA GLY A 292 -9.40 -22.40 -6.08
C GLY A 292 -8.34 -21.29 -6.14
N ARG A 293 -8.57 -20.22 -6.91
CA ARG A 293 -7.67 -19.06 -6.94
C ARG A 293 -8.07 -18.05 -5.89
N VAL A 294 -7.09 -17.42 -5.27
CA VAL A 294 -7.32 -16.26 -4.41
C VAL A 294 -7.60 -15.04 -5.29
N VAL A 295 -8.65 -14.29 -4.97
CA VAL A 295 -8.96 -13.01 -5.64
C VAL A 295 -8.64 -11.87 -4.69
N ILE A 296 -7.84 -10.90 -5.11
CA ILE A 296 -7.54 -9.70 -4.32
C ILE A 296 -8.21 -8.51 -4.99
N PHE A 297 -9.05 -7.80 -4.25
CA PHE A 297 -9.69 -6.58 -4.73
C PHE A 297 -8.82 -5.37 -4.38
N GLY A 298 -8.37 -4.66 -5.42
CA GLY A 298 -7.64 -3.40 -5.32
C GLY A 298 -8.44 -2.22 -5.86
N GLY A 299 -7.97 -1.01 -5.63
CA GLY A 299 -8.63 0.21 -6.07
C GLY A 299 -9.97 0.45 -5.37
N ILE A 300 -10.13 -0.04 -4.15
CA ILE A 300 -11.38 0.05 -3.37
C ILE A 300 -11.14 0.76 -2.04
N GLY A 301 -12.19 1.35 -1.47
CA GLY A 301 -12.11 2.18 -0.26
C GLY A 301 -12.78 3.53 -0.50
N ALA A 302 -12.41 4.54 0.30
CA ALA A 302 -12.92 5.91 0.12
C ALA A 302 -12.57 6.36 -1.31
N GLY A 303 -13.57 6.32 -2.20
CA GLY A 303 -13.28 6.01 -3.60
C GLY A 303 -14.51 6.07 -4.50
N MET A 304 -15.21 7.21 -4.45
CA MET A 304 -16.09 7.77 -5.51
C MET A 304 -16.65 9.13 -5.03
N GLY A 305 -15.79 10.00 -4.48
CA GLY A 305 -16.23 11.31 -3.96
C GLY A 305 -17.13 11.26 -2.71
N ASN A 306 -17.54 10.08 -2.23
CA ASN A 306 -18.32 9.93 -1.01
C ASN A 306 -17.43 9.60 0.21
N PRO A 307 -17.31 10.52 1.19
CA PRO A 307 -16.54 10.32 2.42
C PRO A 307 -16.98 9.13 3.27
N LEU A 308 -18.21 8.64 3.08
CA LEU A 308 -18.83 7.59 3.89
C LEU A 308 -18.42 6.16 3.47
N PHE A 309 -17.76 6.00 2.31
CA PHE A 309 -17.40 4.66 1.81
C PHE A 309 -16.03 4.21 2.33
N THR A 310 -16.02 3.53 3.48
CA THR A 310 -14.76 2.98 4.04
C THR A 310 -14.33 1.70 3.31
N THR A 311 -13.08 1.26 3.54
CA THR A 311 -12.62 -0.06 3.05
C THR A 311 -13.40 -1.21 3.66
N ASP A 312 -14.01 -1.01 4.84
CA ASP A 312 -14.86 -2.02 5.47
C ASP A 312 -16.19 -2.14 4.71
N THR A 313 -16.79 -1.01 4.36
CA THR A 313 -18.02 -0.97 3.54
C THR A 313 -17.79 -1.59 2.16
N ALA A 314 -16.64 -1.30 1.54
CA ALA A 314 -16.25 -1.96 0.29
C ALA A 314 -16.08 -3.48 0.45
N ALA A 315 -15.55 -3.95 1.58
CA ALA A 315 -15.42 -5.38 1.86
C ALA A 315 -16.77 -6.07 2.06
N ALA A 316 -17.69 -5.40 2.76
CA ALA A 316 -19.07 -5.85 2.93
C ALA A 316 -19.79 -5.97 1.58
N LEU A 317 -19.67 -4.97 0.71
CA LEU A 317 -20.23 -5.00 -0.64
C LEU A 317 -19.65 -6.17 -1.46
N ARG A 318 -18.32 -6.35 -1.45
CA ARG A 318 -17.68 -7.47 -2.15
C ARG A 318 -18.13 -8.82 -1.60
N ALA A 319 -18.32 -8.94 -0.29
CA ALA A 319 -18.80 -10.16 0.35
C ALA A 319 -20.19 -10.55 -0.18
N ALA A 320 -21.12 -9.60 -0.27
CA ALA A 320 -22.44 -9.84 -0.87
C ALA A 320 -22.33 -10.15 -2.37
N GLU A 321 -21.52 -9.42 -3.13
CA GLU A 321 -21.39 -9.64 -4.56
C GLU A 321 -20.81 -11.02 -4.91
N VAL A 322 -19.84 -11.50 -4.14
CA VAL A 322 -19.26 -12.84 -4.33
C VAL A 322 -19.98 -13.92 -3.54
N ASN A 323 -21.11 -13.66 -2.88
CA ASN A 323 -21.84 -14.65 -2.06
C ASN A 323 -20.93 -15.32 -1.01
N ALA A 324 -20.17 -14.52 -0.26
CA ALA A 324 -19.34 -15.03 0.82
C ALA A 324 -20.21 -15.48 2.01
N GLY A 325 -19.83 -16.58 2.64
CA GLY A 325 -20.49 -17.07 3.87
C GLY A 325 -20.10 -16.28 5.11
N ALA A 326 -18.98 -15.55 5.08
CA ALA A 326 -18.57 -14.65 6.16
C ALA A 326 -17.64 -13.54 5.64
N LEU A 327 -17.67 -12.39 6.33
CA LEU A 327 -16.68 -11.32 6.23
C LEU A 327 -15.75 -11.38 7.44
N LEU A 328 -14.47 -11.62 7.18
CA LEU A 328 -13.45 -11.72 8.20
C LEU A 328 -12.58 -10.48 8.22
N LYS A 329 -12.41 -9.86 9.38
CA LYS A 329 -11.60 -8.66 9.56
C LYS A 329 -10.43 -8.98 10.49
N GLY A 330 -9.22 -8.96 9.92
CA GLY A 330 -7.99 -9.01 10.70
C GLY A 330 -7.63 -7.63 11.24
N THR A 331 -7.51 -7.50 12.55
CA THR A 331 -7.12 -6.27 13.25
C THR A 331 -5.86 -6.48 14.07
N ASP A 332 -5.28 -5.37 14.53
CA ASP A 332 -4.21 -5.40 15.52
C ASP A 332 -4.79 -5.59 16.94
N VAL A 333 -3.95 -6.00 17.89
CA VAL A 333 -4.31 -6.34 19.28
C VAL A 333 -4.97 -5.15 19.98
N ASP A 334 -4.40 -3.95 19.82
CA ASP A 334 -4.87 -2.72 20.46
C ASP A 334 -6.30 -2.35 20.04
N SER A 335 -6.70 -2.70 18.81
CA SER A 335 -8.06 -2.47 18.32
C SER A 335 -9.07 -3.47 18.87
N MET A 336 -8.62 -4.63 19.38
CA MET A 336 -9.45 -5.69 19.93
C MET A 336 -9.71 -5.48 21.43
N SER A 337 -8.70 -5.02 22.18
CA SER A 337 -8.81 -4.75 23.63
C SER A 337 -9.91 -3.74 23.99
N GLY A 338 -10.16 -2.75 23.12
CA GLY A 338 -11.25 -1.79 23.29
C GLY A 338 -12.66 -2.39 23.23
N CYS A 339 -12.84 -3.51 22.52
CA CYS A 339 -14.13 -4.23 22.44
C CYS A 339 -14.39 -5.12 23.67
N ASN A 340 -13.34 -5.66 24.28
CA ASN A 340 -13.42 -6.63 25.38
C ASN A 340 -13.43 -5.97 26.78
N SER A 341 -13.16 -4.67 26.86
CA SER A 341 -12.97 -3.93 28.12
C SER A 341 -14.19 -3.87 29.05
N ARG A 342 -15.37 -4.33 28.61
CA ARG A 342 -16.58 -4.34 29.46
C ARG A 342 -16.86 -5.65 30.20
N ASN A 343 -16.13 -6.73 29.92
CA ASN A 343 -16.30 -8.01 30.63
C ASN A 343 -14.95 -8.68 30.83
N ALA A 344 -14.15 -8.23 31.81
CA ALA A 344 -13.31 -9.13 32.59
C ALA A 344 -12.58 -8.39 33.73
N ASN A 345 -12.78 -8.92 34.94
CA ASN A 345 -11.79 -8.92 36.01
C ASN A 345 -10.54 -9.73 35.60
N ASN A 346 -9.86 -9.38 34.50
CA ASN A 346 -8.66 -10.09 34.09
C ASN A 346 -7.42 -9.24 34.35
N THR A 347 -6.66 -9.73 35.32
CA THR A 347 -5.26 -9.41 35.60
C THR A 347 -4.43 -9.31 34.31
N ALA A 348 -3.50 -8.37 34.32
CA ALA A 348 -2.72 -7.86 33.17
C ALA A 348 -1.85 -8.86 32.39
N ASP A 349 -2.00 -10.17 32.59
CA ASP A 349 -1.08 -11.20 32.09
C ASP A 349 -1.70 -12.21 31.10
N ASP A 350 -2.99 -12.11 30.73
CA ASP A 350 -3.59 -13.00 29.73
C ASP A 350 -3.97 -12.26 28.44
N ASN A 351 -3.02 -12.21 27.50
CA ASN A 351 -3.14 -11.51 26.21
C ASN A 351 -3.97 -12.32 25.17
N SER A 352 -4.62 -13.41 25.60
CA SER A 352 -5.49 -14.24 24.77
C SER A 352 -6.90 -13.64 24.72
N VAL A 353 -7.28 -13.14 23.55
CA VAL A 353 -8.64 -12.66 23.31
C VAL A 353 -9.60 -13.84 23.27
N ALA A 354 -10.37 -14.02 24.34
CA ALA A 354 -11.40 -15.04 24.43
C ALA A 354 -12.42 -14.93 23.28
N PHE A 355 -12.92 -16.07 22.81
CA PHE A 355 -13.98 -16.11 21.80
C PHE A 355 -15.25 -15.47 22.35
N GLU A 356 -15.83 -14.55 21.57
CA GLU A 356 -17.06 -13.85 21.92
C GLU A 356 -18.05 -13.93 20.77
N HIS A 357 -19.26 -14.42 21.03
CA HIS A 357 -20.38 -14.31 20.09
C HIS A 357 -21.29 -13.17 20.55
N ILE A 358 -21.55 -12.20 19.67
CA ILE A 358 -22.38 -11.02 19.95
C ILE A 358 -23.34 -10.76 18.79
N SER A 359 -24.44 -10.04 19.05
CA SER A 359 -25.33 -9.61 17.95
C SER A 359 -24.82 -8.35 17.26
N PHE A 360 -25.22 -8.08 16.02
CA PHE A 360 -24.89 -6.81 15.33
C PHE A 360 -25.35 -5.57 16.11
N ARG A 361 -26.55 -5.61 16.68
CA ARG A 361 -27.09 -4.54 17.53
C ARG A 361 -26.22 -4.31 18.77
N GLU A 362 -25.79 -5.40 19.41
CA GLU A 362 -24.91 -5.31 20.58
C GLU A 362 -23.53 -4.77 20.19
N LEU A 363 -22.96 -5.22 19.08
CA LEU A 363 -21.68 -4.74 18.55
C LEU A 363 -21.71 -3.21 18.39
N VAL A 364 -22.73 -2.67 17.71
CA VAL A 364 -22.90 -1.22 17.53
C VAL A 364 -23.10 -0.50 18.86
N SER A 365 -23.90 -1.05 19.78
CA SER A 365 -24.19 -0.42 21.08
C SER A 365 -22.96 -0.25 21.99
N ARG A 366 -21.92 -1.07 21.81
CA ARG A 366 -20.67 -1.00 22.59
C ARG A 366 -19.81 0.22 22.22
N GLY A 367 -20.10 0.92 21.12
CA GLY A 367 -19.49 2.21 20.75
C GLY A 367 -18.01 2.16 20.34
N MET A 368 -17.32 1.04 20.56
CA MET A 368 -15.92 0.79 20.21
C MET A 368 -15.82 -0.33 19.18
N VAL A 369 -16.55 -0.21 18.08
CA VAL A 369 -16.47 -1.21 17.02
C VAL A 369 -15.18 -1.02 16.23
N PRO A 370 -14.34 -2.06 16.09
CA PRO A 370 -13.18 -2.00 15.22
C PRO A 370 -13.57 -1.99 13.73
N MET A 371 -14.84 -1.78 13.35
CA MET A 371 -15.40 -1.78 11.99
C MET A 371 -16.45 -0.66 11.83
N ASP A 372 -16.57 -0.12 10.61
CA ASP A 372 -17.55 0.92 10.29
C ASP A 372 -19.01 0.45 10.48
N VAL A 373 -19.84 1.29 11.10
CA VAL A 373 -21.28 1.00 11.35
C VAL A 373 -22.04 0.78 10.04
N MET A 374 -21.70 1.53 8.99
CA MET A 374 -22.28 1.31 7.65
C MET A 374 -22.00 -0.09 7.13
N ALA A 375 -20.78 -0.59 7.35
CA ALA A 375 -20.37 -1.91 6.92
C ALA A 375 -21.05 -3.01 7.74
N ILE A 376 -21.24 -2.81 9.06
CA ILE A 376 -22.01 -3.72 9.91
C ILE A 376 -23.46 -3.81 9.44
N THR A 377 -24.11 -2.65 9.26
CA THR A 377 -25.52 -2.58 8.84
C THR A 377 -25.71 -3.29 7.51
N PHE A 378 -24.81 -3.08 6.55
CA PHE A 378 -24.86 -3.78 5.27
C PHE A 378 -24.70 -5.30 5.41
N CYS A 379 -23.82 -5.77 6.30
CA CYS A 379 -23.65 -7.20 6.59
C CYS A 379 -24.88 -7.80 7.26
N GLU A 380 -25.51 -7.06 8.18
CA GLU A 380 -26.77 -7.44 8.84
C GLU A 380 -27.89 -7.60 7.82
N GLU A 381 -28.10 -6.61 6.95
CA GLU A 381 -29.11 -6.65 5.88
C GLU A 381 -28.86 -7.78 4.88
N SER A 382 -27.60 -8.09 4.59
CA SER A 382 -27.20 -9.16 3.67
C SER A 382 -27.15 -10.55 4.32
N GLY A 383 -27.36 -10.65 5.64
CA GLY A 383 -27.24 -11.90 6.39
C GLY A 383 -25.82 -12.50 6.40
N ILE A 384 -24.79 -11.66 6.25
CA ILE A 384 -23.38 -12.09 6.20
C ILE A 384 -22.77 -11.90 7.59
N PRO A 385 -22.41 -12.97 8.31
CA PRO A 385 -21.77 -12.84 9.62
C PRO A 385 -20.37 -12.25 9.51
N VAL A 386 -19.95 -11.55 10.56
CA VAL A 386 -18.65 -10.88 10.66
C VAL A 386 -17.78 -11.59 11.70
N VAL A 387 -16.51 -11.81 11.37
CA VAL A 387 -15.52 -12.36 12.31
C VAL A 387 -14.38 -11.35 12.46
N ILE A 388 -14.16 -10.84 13.66
CA ILE A 388 -13.08 -9.91 13.98
C ILE A 388 -12.05 -10.65 14.83
N PHE A 389 -10.79 -10.63 14.43
CA PHE A 389 -9.75 -11.39 15.11
C PHE A 389 -8.38 -10.73 14.99
N ASN A 390 -7.48 -11.12 15.89
CA ASN A 390 -6.08 -10.67 15.88
C ASN A 390 -5.31 -11.31 14.72
N LEU A 391 -4.78 -10.48 13.83
CA LEU A 391 -4.00 -10.88 12.65
C LEU A 391 -2.59 -11.39 12.99
N HIS A 392 -1.97 -10.86 14.05
CA HIS A 392 -0.55 -11.06 14.34
C HIS A 392 -0.26 -12.38 15.07
N GLU A 393 -1.28 -12.98 15.69
CA GLU A 393 -1.16 -14.29 16.31
C GLU A 393 -1.11 -15.39 15.24
N GLN A 394 -0.04 -16.18 15.27
CA GLN A 394 0.18 -17.23 14.29
C GLN A 394 -0.90 -18.30 14.35
N GLY A 395 -1.39 -18.77 13.21
CA GLY A 395 -2.49 -19.73 13.13
C GLY A 395 -3.89 -19.11 13.19
N ASN A 396 -4.06 -17.88 13.70
CA ASN A 396 -5.40 -17.28 13.80
C ASN A 396 -6.03 -17.06 12.43
N ILE A 397 -5.28 -16.57 11.44
CA ILE A 397 -5.84 -16.31 10.11
C ILE A 397 -6.42 -17.60 9.51
N SER A 398 -5.67 -18.70 9.45
CA SER A 398 -6.18 -19.95 8.86
C SER A 398 -7.36 -20.53 9.64
N ARG A 399 -7.33 -20.47 10.98
CA ARG A 399 -8.44 -20.87 11.85
C ARG A 399 -9.71 -20.03 11.58
N ALA A 400 -9.58 -18.71 11.51
CA ALA A 400 -10.68 -17.80 11.18
C ALA A 400 -11.29 -18.15 9.83
N LEU A 401 -10.46 -18.27 8.79
CA LEU A 401 -10.90 -18.55 7.43
C LEU A 401 -11.62 -19.91 7.33
N CYS A 402 -11.24 -20.89 8.15
CA CYS A 402 -11.93 -22.18 8.26
C CYS A 402 -13.20 -22.12 9.10
N GLY A 403 -13.39 -21.05 9.87
CA GLY A 403 -14.55 -20.79 10.71
C GLY A 403 -14.47 -21.36 12.13
N ASP A 404 -13.26 -21.58 12.63
CA ASP A 404 -13.02 -21.88 14.04
C ASP A 404 -13.48 -20.71 14.93
N GLN A 405 -13.82 -21.03 16.17
CA GLN A 405 -14.23 -20.03 17.17
C GLN A 405 -13.01 -19.25 17.66
N ILE A 406 -12.75 -18.10 17.03
CA ILE A 406 -11.70 -17.15 17.44
C ILE A 406 -12.23 -15.71 17.41
N GLY A 407 -11.70 -14.87 18.30
CA GLY A 407 -12.05 -13.45 18.36
C GLY A 407 -13.54 -13.20 18.57
N ILE A 408 -14.07 -12.17 17.93
CA ILE A 408 -15.48 -11.78 18.02
C ILE A 408 -16.21 -12.26 16.77
N PHE A 409 -17.24 -13.08 16.98
CA PHE A 409 -18.19 -13.51 15.97
C PHE A 409 -19.49 -12.70 16.12
N ALA A 410 -19.89 -11.99 15.07
CA ALA A 410 -21.10 -11.17 15.04
C ALA A 410 -22.09 -11.66 13.98
N ASP A 411 -23.34 -11.88 14.40
CA ASP A 411 -24.46 -12.24 13.51
C ASP A 411 -25.78 -11.59 14.01
N GLN A 412 -26.91 -11.93 13.36
CA GLN A 412 -28.22 -11.39 13.76
C GLN A 412 -28.73 -11.95 15.10
N ALA A 413 -28.37 -13.19 15.45
CA ALA A 413 -28.93 -13.88 16.61
C ALA A 413 -28.23 -13.54 17.93
N GLY A 414 -26.93 -13.21 17.88
CA GLY A 414 -26.09 -13.14 19.09
C GLY A 414 -25.98 -14.50 19.79
N ARG A 415 -25.35 -14.57 20.97
CA ARG A 415 -25.34 -15.81 21.77
C ARG A 415 -26.77 -16.28 21.99
N THR A 416 -27.13 -17.41 21.39
CA THR A 416 -28.25 -18.21 21.90
C THR A 416 -27.82 -18.72 23.27
N SER A 417 -28.46 -18.21 24.32
CA SER A 417 -28.27 -18.65 25.71
C SER A 417 -28.46 -20.15 25.87
#